data_AF-A0A9P1CWE0-F1
#
_entry.id   AF-A0A9P1CWE0-F1
#
_cell.length_a   1.000
_cell.length_b   1.000
_cell.length_c   1.000
_cell.angle_alpha   90.00
_cell.angle_beta   90.00
_cell.angle_gamma   90.00
#
_symmetry.space_group_name_H-M   'P 1'
#
loop_
_entity.id
_entity.type
_entity.pdbx_description
1 polymer ?
#
loop_
_entity_poly.entity_id
_entity_poly.type
_entity_poly.pdbx_seq_one_letter_code
_entity_poly.pdbx_strand_id
1 'polypeptide(L)'
;MPAPSLLAHLDASKDSAALSLAYASVGDDGCTAIARYMRENVMLRTLDLRGNNIRADGLVVLAHGLRSGGSNMTSVCFKWNQIGSHPRGVQALCDVLKDNQSITHVDLRNNKIGADCGPFVGDMLRHNSTVTHLDLSWNDLGIEGGKAILDGMQANHSLIDCQLSGNRIAEDTLHAIAFILRRNRQTAPMGASTFRQERQMMAQDPGSPGPISPTSGHAPTTPVSPGFGGTTPASPGFGSTTRSVNMNIPSEAAPSPASPKEGPATSSLPAATPSKVQPPVHDEELTLKLLQREQNHSNAEDARFFGEVAEYIDLLQLDVARNKKYRMDAEERERVVTKGFMEREMRYAQEMCELENLLAKAKAEKDEILHDCAYVQHEIDRVRAEKAKTVDDRNKMEEVARATSDRLRADIRDALTMKADFETQIYKTKRRQQEQEEENARLRTYLSKCKEDLDRALR
;
A
#
# COMPACT_ATOMS: atom_id res chain seq x y z
N MET A 1 12.52 15.54 35.66
CA MET A 1 13.56 14.74 36.37
C MET A 1 12.92 13.41 36.75
N PRO A 2 13.51 12.26 36.41
CA PRO A 2 12.93 10.96 36.78
C PRO A 2 12.81 10.84 38.30
N ALA A 3 11.72 10.24 38.78
CA ALA A 3 11.52 10.04 40.21
C ALA A 3 12.70 9.25 40.82
N PRO A 4 13.22 9.62 42.00
CA PRO A 4 14.32 8.89 42.66
C PRO A 4 14.03 7.39 42.85
N SER A 5 12.76 7.03 42.97
CA SER A 5 12.27 5.65 43.05
C SER A 5 12.52 4.85 41.76
N LEU A 6 12.47 5.50 40.59
CA LEU A 6 12.73 4.86 39.30
C LEU A 6 14.22 4.51 39.17
N LEU A 7 15.11 5.44 39.51
CA LEU A 7 16.56 5.20 39.44
C LEU A 7 16.98 4.08 40.40
N ALA A 8 16.44 4.05 41.62
CA ALA A 8 16.70 2.97 42.57
C ALA A 8 16.22 1.59 42.05
N HIS A 9 15.06 1.52 41.39
CA HIS A 9 14.57 0.28 40.77
C HIS A 9 15.41 -0.14 39.56
N LEU A 10 15.88 0.81 38.75
CA LEU A 10 16.79 0.53 37.64
C LEU A 10 18.14 0.03 38.14
N ASP A 11 18.68 0.64 39.20
CA ASP A 11 19.93 0.19 39.83
C ASP A 11 19.81 -1.21 40.46
N ALA A 12 18.67 -1.51 41.09
CA ALA A 12 18.41 -2.82 41.67
C ALA A 12 18.19 -3.94 40.63
N SER A 13 17.85 -3.57 39.39
CA SER A 13 17.55 -4.53 38.32
C SER A 13 18.69 -4.73 37.31
N LYS A 14 19.87 -4.10 37.53
CA LYS A 14 21.04 -4.13 36.62
C LYS A 14 21.46 -5.53 36.17
N ASP A 15 21.26 -6.55 36.99
CA ASP A 15 21.65 -7.93 36.68
C ASP A 15 20.48 -8.78 36.13
N SER A 16 19.27 -8.23 36.06
CA SER A 16 18.07 -8.95 35.60
C SER A 16 17.93 -8.90 34.08
N ALA A 17 17.61 -10.05 33.48
CA ALA A 17 17.25 -10.16 32.07
C ALA A 17 15.83 -9.64 31.77
N ALA A 18 15.04 -9.34 32.80
CA ALA A 18 13.68 -8.83 32.67
C ALA A 18 13.49 -7.58 33.54
N LEU A 19 13.02 -6.49 32.92
CA LEU A 19 12.65 -5.26 33.62
C LEU A 19 11.15 -5.03 33.43
N SER A 20 10.40 -5.05 34.54
CA SER A 20 9.00 -4.64 34.56
C SER A 20 8.87 -3.38 35.41
N LEU A 21 8.32 -2.33 34.79
CA LEU A 21 7.95 -1.08 35.44
C LEU A 21 6.48 -0.77 35.15
N ALA A 22 5.62 -1.78 35.11
CA ALA A 22 4.20 -1.59 34.83
C ALA A 22 3.54 -0.65 35.85
N TYR A 23 2.77 0.33 35.36
CA TYR A 23 2.05 1.32 36.18
C TYR A 23 2.94 2.11 37.16
N ALA A 24 4.23 2.27 36.84
CA ALA A 24 5.19 3.02 37.66
C ALA A 24 5.16 4.55 37.43
N SER A 25 4.20 5.05 36.64
CA SER A 25 4.03 6.48 36.35
C SER A 25 5.31 7.14 35.79
N VAL A 26 6.03 6.40 34.93
CA VAL A 26 7.32 6.82 34.36
C VAL A 26 7.20 8.15 33.59
N GLY A 27 6.16 8.28 32.76
CA GLY A 27 6.00 9.41 31.84
C GLY A 27 7.12 9.55 30.81
N ASP A 28 7.08 10.63 30.04
CA ASP A 28 8.08 10.90 29.00
C ASP A 28 9.48 11.22 29.59
N ASP A 29 9.52 11.89 30.75
CA ASP A 29 10.74 12.22 31.48
C ASP A 29 11.55 10.97 31.91
N GLY A 30 10.85 9.94 32.40
CA GLY A 30 11.48 8.70 32.86
C GLY A 30 12.01 7.84 31.73
N CYS A 31 11.52 8.03 30.50
CA CYS A 31 12.00 7.32 29.31
C CYS A 31 13.49 7.57 29.04
N THR A 32 14.01 8.75 29.39
CA THR A 32 15.44 9.06 29.25
C THR A 32 16.32 8.21 30.18
N ALA A 33 15.85 7.98 31.41
CA ALA A 33 16.55 7.12 32.35
C ALA A 33 16.52 5.66 31.91
N ILE A 34 15.38 5.18 31.42
CA ILE A 34 15.23 3.82 30.89
C ILE A 34 16.08 3.62 29.64
N ALA A 35 16.10 4.58 28.70
CA ALA A 35 16.93 4.50 27.51
C ALA A 35 18.43 4.46 27.85
N ARG A 36 18.87 5.18 28.90
CA ARG A 36 20.24 5.08 29.41
C ARG A 36 20.51 3.69 29.99
N TYR A 37 19.58 3.18 30.81
CA TYR A 37 19.66 1.85 31.39
C TYR A 37 19.75 0.75 30.33
N MET A 38 18.95 0.84 29.25
CA MET A 38 19.00 -0.10 28.12
C MET A 38 20.34 -0.07 27.37
N ARG A 39 21.06 1.06 27.41
CA ARG A 39 22.39 1.18 26.80
C ARG A 39 23.46 0.55 27.68
N GLU A 40 23.32 0.66 28.99
CA GLU A 40 24.27 0.13 29.98
C GLU A 40 24.07 -1.37 30.25
N ASN A 41 22.83 -1.85 30.19
CA ASN A 41 22.49 -3.24 30.46
C ASN A 41 22.54 -4.10 29.18
N VAL A 42 23.47 -5.04 29.13
CA VAL A 42 23.68 -5.96 27.99
C VAL A 42 22.82 -7.24 28.11
N MET A 43 22.29 -7.53 29.29
CA MET A 43 21.55 -8.76 29.59
C MET A 43 20.04 -8.62 29.44
N LEU A 44 19.52 -7.40 29.30
CA LEU A 44 18.09 -7.13 29.24
C LEU A 44 17.44 -7.75 27.99
N ARG A 45 16.53 -8.70 28.20
CA ARG A 45 15.78 -9.42 27.15
C ARG A 45 14.33 -8.97 27.04
N THR A 46 13.70 -8.61 28.16
CA THR A 46 12.28 -8.26 28.19
C THR A 46 12.04 -6.96 28.93
N LEU A 47 11.32 -6.04 28.29
CA LEU A 47 10.95 -4.75 28.86
C LEU A 47 9.43 -4.59 28.90
N ASP A 48 8.86 -4.48 30.11
CA ASP A 48 7.44 -4.19 30.32
C ASP A 48 7.25 -2.77 30.87
N LEU A 49 6.68 -1.90 30.04
CA LEU A 49 6.36 -0.51 30.34
C LEU A 49 4.86 -0.22 30.21
N ARG A 50 4.02 -1.22 30.47
CA ARG A 50 2.56 -1.06 30.42
C ARG A 50 2.05 0.01 31.39
N GLY A 51 1.10 0.83 30.94
CA GLY A 51 0.36 1.73 31.83
C GLY A 51 1.18 2.89 32.41
N ASN A 52 2.21 3.35 31.71
CA ASN A 52 3.14 4.38 32.20
C ASN A 52 2.91 5.78 31.64
N ASN A 53 1.81 5.98 30.92
CA ASN A 53 1.45 7.24 30.29
C ASN A 53 2.56 7.81 29.38
N ILE A 54 3.29 6.92 28.69
CA ILE A 54 4.33 7.27 27.72
C ILE A 54 3.64 7.79 26.45
N ARG A 55 4.08 8.95 25.95
CA ARG A 55 3.60 9.58 24.72
C ARG A 55 4.62 9.42 23.60
N ALA A 56 4.36 10.10 22.48
CA ALA A 56 5.25 10.06 21.32
C ALA A 56 6.69 10.47 21.64
N ASP A 57 6.92 11.53 22.42
CA ASP A 57 8.27 12.03 22.74
C ASP A 57 9.07 11.03 23.59
N GLY A 58 8.43 10.45 24.62
CA GLY A 58 9.05 9.39 25.42
C GLY A 58 9.38 8.16 24.56
N LEU A 59 8.50 7.79 23.62
CA LEU A 59 8.76 6.68 22.71
C LEU A 59 9.95 6.95 21.78
N VAL A 60 10.14 8.17 21.28
CA VAL A 60 11.33 8.53 20.47
C VAL A 60 12.62 8.29 21.25
N VAL A 61 12.65 8.69 22.53
CA VAL A 61 13.82 8.48 23.40
C VAL A 61 14.07 6.99 23.62
N LEU A 62 13.01 6.20 23.85
CA LEU A 62 13.13 4.76 23.98
C LEU A 62 13.58 4.11 22.67
N ALA A 63 13.11 4.56 21.52
CA ALA A 63 13.56 4.08 20.21
C ALA A 63 15.07 4.33 20.02
N HIS A 64 15.59 5.50 20.40
CA HIS A 64 17.03 5.74 20.40
C HIS A 64 17.79 4.83 21.37
N GLY A 65 17.19 4.53 22.53
CA GLY A 65 17.68 3.52 23.45
C GLY A 65 17.75 2.13 22.81
N LEU A 66 16.70 1.71 22.11
CA LEU A 66 16.60 0.44 21.38
C LEU A 66 17.64 0.30 20.26
N ARG A 67 17.96 1.40 19.58
CA ARG A 67 19.00 1.43 18.53
C ARG A 67 20.41 1.29 19.09
N SER A 68 20.64 1.81 20.30
CA SER A 68 21.97 1.87 20.94
C SER A 68 22.24 0.75 21.94
N GLY A 69 21.17 0.19 22.53
CA GLY A 69 21.22 -0.83 23.56
C GLY A 69 21.62 -2.19 22.97
N GLY A 70 22.40 -2.95 23.74
CA GLY A 70 22.96 -4.22 23.31
C GLY A 70 21.91 -5.16 22.72
N SER A 71 22.31 -5.85 21.64
CA SER A 71 21.54 -6.64 20.68
C SER A 71 20.77 -7.87 21.22
N ASN A 72 20.36 -7.87 22.49
CA ASN A 72 19.79 -9.03 23.16
C ASN A 72 18.32 -8.86 23.55
N MET A 73 17.72 -7.69 23.35
CA MET A 73 16.31 -7.50 23.70
C MET A 73 15.40 -8.21 22.71
N THR A 74 14.52 -9.08 23.22
CA THR A 74 13.64 -9.94 22.43
C THR A 74 12.17 -9.52 22.53
N SER A 75 11.76 -8.91 23.65
CA SER A 75 10.36 -8.56 23.90
C SER A 75 10.20 -7.16 24.49
N VAL A 76 9.29 -6.37 23.89
CA VAL A 76 8.91 -5.03 24.38
C VAL A 76 7.40 -4.91 24.52
N CYS A 77 6.94 -4.47 25.69
CA CYS A 77 5.53 -4.24 25.99
C CYS A 77 5.29 -2.77 26.32
N PHE A 78 4.56 -2.10 25.43
CA PHE A 78 4.14 -0.71 25.53
C PHE A 78 2.62 -0.58 25.69
N LYS A 79 1.94 -1.65 26.07
CA LYS A 79 0.48 -1.68 26.22
C LYS A 79 -0.05 -0.56 27.13
N TRP A 80 -1.22 -0.01 26.82
CA TRP A 80 -1.90 0.99 27.65
C TRP A 80 -1.04 2.25 27.89
N ASN A 81 -0.43 2.77 26.82
CA ASN A 81 0.23 4.06 26.82
C ASN A 81 -0.48 5.00 25.82
N GLN A 82 0.11 6.15 25.53
CA GLN A 82 -0.44 7.15 24.59
C GLN A 82 0.57 7.44 23.48
N ILE A 83 1.32 6.44 23.03
CA ILE A 83 2.39 6.61 22.04
C ILE A 83 1.89 7.12 20.68
N GLY A 84 0.62 6.82 20.35
CA GLY A 84 -0.05 7.31 19.15
C GLY A 84 -0.51 8.76 19.24
N SER A 85 -0.19 9.49 20.31
CA SER A 85 -0.49 10.93 20.43
C SER A 85 0.07 11.76 19.28
N HIS A 86 1.16 11.30 18.66
CA HIS A 86 1.75 11.91 17.47
C HIS A 86 2.44 10.82 16.63
N PRO A 87 2.32 10.83 15.29
CA PRO A 87 2.95 9.82 14.42
C PRO A 87 4.47 9.65 14.57
N ARG A 88 5.19 10.69 15.01
CA ARG A 88 6.65 10.70 15.16
C ARG A 88 7.16 9.62 16.12
N GLY A 89 6.42 9.32 17.18
CA GLY A 89 6.79 8.28 18.14
C GLY A 89 6.77 6.90 17.50
N VAL A 90 5.66 6.57 16.82
CA VAL A 90 5.49 5.29 16.12
C VAL A 90 6.47 5.16 14.96
N GLN A 91 6.69 6.24 14.20
CA GLN A 91 7.68 6.28 13.13
C GLN A 91 9.09 5.98 13.65
N ALA A 92 9.53 6.64 14.73
CA ALA A 92 10.86 6.40 15.30
C ALA A 92 11.03 4.95 15.78
N LEU A 93 9.99 4.36 16.39
CA LEU A 93 10.01 2.95 16.77
C LEU A 93 10.11 2.05 15.53
N CYS A 94 9.30 2.31 14.50
CA CYS A 94 9.31 1.55 13.25
C CYS A 94 10.68 1.60 12.55
N ASP A 95 11.29 2.78 12.47
CA ASP A 95 12.60 2.97 11.84
C ASP A 95 13.73 2.26 12.59
N VAL A 96 13.61 2.11 13.91
CA VAL A 96 14.56 1.33 14.70
C VAL A 96 14.31 -0.17 14.54
N LEU A 97 13.04 -0.58 14.49
CA LEU A 97 12.68 -1.99 14.29
C LEU A 97 13.08 -2.51 12.91
N LYS A 98 13.08 -1.68 11.85
CA LYS A 98 13.59 -2.07 10.52
C LYS A 98 15.00 -2.67 10.58
N ASP A 99 15.89 -2.02 11.33
CA ASP A 99 17.30 -2.42 11.46
C ASP A 99 17.53 -3.41 12.61
N ASN A 100 16.57 -3.55 13.54
CA ASN A 100 16.74 -4.37 14.72
C ASN A 100 16.58 -5.86 14.38
N GLN A 101 17.57 -6.66 14.80
CA GLN A 101 17.60 -8.10 14.52
C GLN A 101 17.32 -8.99 15.73
N SER A 102 17.03 -8.41 16.90
CA SER A 102 16.88 -9.16 18.16
C SER A 102 15.43 -9.23 18.63
N ILE A 103 14.64 -8.18 18.37
CA ILE A 103 13.27 -8.07 18.85
C ILE A 103 12.36 -8.98 18.02
N THR A 104 11.66 -9.85 18.73
CA THR A 104 10.73 -10.83 18.17
C THR A 104 9.28 -10.57 18.57
N HIS A 105 9.07 -9.93 19.73
CA HIS A 105 7.75 -9.66 20.32
C HIS A 105 7.56 -8.17 20.60
N VAL A 106 6.49 -7.59 20.05
CA VAL A 106 6.15 -6.18 20.21
C VAL A 106 4.66 -6.06 20.56
N ASP A 107 4.35 -5.59 21.77
CA ASP A 107 2.97 -5.29 22.20
C ASP A 107 2.74 -3.78 22.26
N LEU A 108 1.89 -3.29 21.36
CA LEU A 108 1.48 -1.90 21.20
C LEU A 108 -0.03 -1.75 21.40
N ARG A 109 -0.68 -2.63 22.16
CA ARG A 109 -2.12 -2.61 22.37
C ARG A 109 -2.60 -1.36 23.12
N ASN A 110 -3.73 -0.79 22.69
CA ASN A 110 -4.39 0.34 23.35
C ASN A 110 -3.46 1.55 23.55
N ASN A 111 -3.00 2.10 22.43
CA ASN A 111 -1.99 3.14 22.37
C ASN A 111 -2.41 4.36 21.54
N LYS A 112 -3.68 4.39 21.09
CA LYS A 112 -4.25 5.42 20.21
C LYS A 112 -3.46 5.61 18.91
N ILE A 113 -2.90 4.53 18.36
CA ILE A 113 -2.19 4.59 17.06
C ILE A 113 -3.20 4.85 15.95
N GLY A 114 -3.11 6.01 15.31
CA GLY A 114 -4.02 6.44 14.23
C GLY A 114 -3.67 5.87 12.85
N ALA A 115 -4.54 6.11 11.87
CA ALA A 115 -4.37 5.69 10.48
C ALA A 115 -3.07 6.18 9.83
N ASP A 116 -2.63 7.39 10.16
CA ASP A 116 -1.39 8.00 9.68
C ASP A 116 -0.14 7.18 10.01
N CYS A 117 -0.22 6.32 11.04
CA CYS A 117 0.88 5.45 11.44
C CYS A 117 0.94 4.14 10.66
N GLY A 118 -0.14 3.74 9.98
CA GLY A 118 -0.24 2.49 9.23
C GLY A 118 0.86 2.31 8.17
N PRO A 119 1.18 3.34 7.35
CA PRO A 119 2.28 3.27 6.39
C PRO A 119 3.65 2.98 7.04
N PHE A 120 3.94 3.57 8.19
CA PHE A 120 5.21 3.31 8.90
C PHE A 120 5.31 1.88 9.41
N VAL A 121 4.20 1.33 9.93
CA VAL A 121 4.13 -0.06 10.37
C VAL A 121 4.28 -1.01 9.18
N GLY A 122 3.57 -0.74 8.08
CA GLY A 122 3.67 -1.54 6.85
C GLY A 122 5.08 -1.55 6.28
N ASP A 123 5.73 -0.39 6.22
CA ASP A 123 7.12 -0.28 5.73
C ASP A 123 8.13 -0.95 6.67
N MET A 124 7.91 -0.91 7.99
CA MET A 124 8.70 -1.68 8.94
C MET A 124 8.55 -3.19 8.73
N LEU A 125 7.32 -3.68 8.57
CA LEU A 125 7.07 -5.10 8.31
C LEU A 125 7.65 -5.55 6.97
N ARG A 126 7.69 -4.69 5.95
CA ARG A 126 8.31 -5.01 4.65
C ARG A 126 9.79 -5.36 4.78
N HIS A 127 10.52 -4.67 5.66
CA HIS A 127 11.97 -4.77 5.77
C HIS A 127 12.45 -5.63 6.94
N ASN A 128 11.72 -5.61 8.07
CA ASN A 128 12.09 -6.40 9.23
C ASN A 128 11.74 -7.88 9.03
N SER A 129 12.69 -8.77 9.30
CA SER A 129 12.53 -10.22 9.20
C SER A 129 12.65 -10.95 10.55
N THR A 130 12.61 -10.23 11.67
CA THR A 130 12.86 -10.80 13.02
C THR A 130 11.65 -10.76 13.93
N VAL A 131 10.77 -9.76 13.77
CA VAL A 131 9.51 -9.68 14.50
C VAL A 131 8.62 -10.84 14.06
N THR A 132 8.21 -11.64 15.04
CA THR A 132 7.33 -12.80 14.86
C THR A 132 5.94 -12.57 15.44
N HIS A 133 5.84 -11.75 16.49
CA HIS A 133 4.60 -11.43 17.19
C HIS A 133 4.43 -9.91 17.32
N LEU A 134 3.36 -9.39 16.72
CA LEU A 134 3.00 -7.97 16.78
C LEU A 134 1.56 -7.82 17.25
N ASP A 135 1.35 -7.13 18.37
CA ASP A 135 0.01 -6.82 18.87
C ASP A 135 -0.28 -5.33 18.71
N LEU A 136 -1.22 -5.01 17.82
CA LEU A 136 -1.70 -3.67 17.55
C LEU A 136 -3.18 -3.52 17.92
N SER A 137 -3.74 -4.43 18.72
CA SER A 137 -5.16 -4.41 19.05
C SER A 137 -5.58 -3.12 19.78
N TRP A 138 -6.85 -2.76 19.66
CA TRP A 138 -7.46 -1.59 20.30
C TRP A 138 -6.73 -0.27 19.99
N ASN A 139 -6.31 -0.08 18.74
CA ASN A 139 -5.85 1.21 18.23
C ASN A 139 -6.85 1.77 17.20
N ASP A 140 -6.52 2.85 16.49
CA ASP A 140 -7.40 3.53 15.53
C ASP A 140 -6.76 3.60 14.14
N LEU A 141 -6.21 2.46 13.68
CA LEU A 141 -5.54 2.37 12.38
C LEU A 141 -6.47 2.63 11.19
N GLY A 142 -7.77 2.36 11.33
CA GLY A 142 -8.75 2.54 10.26
C GLY A 142 -8.49 1.66 9.03
N ILE A 143 -9.26 1.92 7.98
CA ILE A 143 -9.22 1.13 6.73
C ILE A 143 -7.89 1.33 6.00
N GLU A 144 -7.42 2.57 5.86
CA GLU A 144 -6.20 2.90 5.14
C GLU A 144 -4.94 2.38 5.86
N GLY A 145 -4.90 2.47 7.19
CA GLY A 145 -3.80 1.90 7.96
C GLY A 145 -3.77 0.36 7.87
N GLY A 146 -4.95 -0.28 7.83
CA GLY A 146 -5.05 -1.72 7.59
C GLY A 146 -4.53 -2.16 6.22
N LYS A 147 -4.85 -1.42 5.15
CA LYS A 147 -4.34 -1.69 3.79
C LYS A 147 -2.81 -1.55 3.74
N ALA A 148 -2.27 -0.48 4.32
CA ALA A 148 -0.83 -0.26 4.35
C ALA A 148 -0.07 -1.39 5.08
N ILE A 149 -0.63 -1.88 6.19
CA ILE A 149 -0.09 -3.05 6.91
C ILE A 149 -0.15 -4.30 6.02
N LEU A 150 -1.28 -4.56 5.35
CA LEU A 150 -1.42 -5.68 4.43
C LEU A 150 -0.36 -5.66 3.32
N ASP A 151 -0.14 -4.50 2.68
CA ASP A 151 0.84 -4.33 1.60
C ASP A 151 2.29 -4.55 2.07
N GLY A 152 2.59 -4.18 3.31
CA GLY A 152 3.88 -4.47 3.94
C GLY A 152 4.06 -5.96 4.24
N MET A 153 3.00 -6.60 4.73
CA MET A 153 3.00 -8.02 5.10
C MET A 153 3.16 -8.97 3.90
N GLN A 154 2.77 -8.56 2.68
CA GLN A 154 2.92 -9.41 1.49
C GLN A 154 4.38 -9.86 1.26
N ALA A 155 5.33 -8.96 1.52
CA ALA A 155 6.77 -9.21 1.40
C ALA A 155 7.38 -9.84 2.67
N ASN A 156 6.67 -9.79 3.80
CA ASN A 156 7.15 -10.33 5.07
C ASN A 156 6.87 -11.84 5.18
N HIS A 157 7.90 -12.60 5.56
CA HIS A 157 7.81 -14.05 5.75
C HIS A 157 8.12 -14.48 7.19
N SER A 158 8.44 -13.55 8.10
CA SER A 158 8.83 -13.82 9.49
C SER A 158 7.68 -13.68 10.48
N LEU A 159 6.67 -12.86 10.18
CA LEU A 159 5.58 -12.57 11.10
C LEU A 159 4.61 -13.75 11.17
N ILE A 160 4.41 -14.27 12.39
CA ILE A 160 3.65 -15.48 12.69
C ILE A 160 2.31 -15.13 13.33
N ASP A 161 2.27 -14.10 14.17
CA ASP A 161 1.04 -13.61 14.80
C ASP A 161 0.97 -12.08 14.72
N CYS A 162 -0.13 -11.56 14.17
CA CYS A 162 -0.44 -10.15 14.15
C CYS A 162 -1.86 -9.94 14.66
N GLN A 163 -2.00 -9.27 15.81
CA GLN A 163 -3.29 -8.98 16.41
C GLN A 163 -3.73 -7.57 16.03
N LEU A 164 -4.87 -7.47 15.34
CA LEU A 164 -5.41 -6.21 14.83
C LEU A 164 -6.86 -5.96 15.29
N SER A 165 -7.35 -6.72 16.27
CA SER A 165 -8.71 -6.58 16.78
C SER A 165 -8.98 -5.19 17.35
N GLY A 166 -10.16 -4.62 17.07
CA GLY A 166 -10.55 -3.30 17.59
C GLY A 166 -9.91 -2.09 16.89
N ASN A 167 -9.45 -2.22 15.64
CA ASN A 167 -8.80 -1.16 14.85
C ASN A 167 -9.67 -0.53 13.74
N ARG A 168 -10.95 -0.89 13.63
CA ARG A 168 -11.85 -0.46 12.53
C ARG A 168 -11.28 -0.73 11.12
N ILE A 169 -10.62 -1.88 10.98
CA ILE A 169 -10.09 -2.36 9.70
C ILE A 169 -11.20 -3.14 8.97
N ALA A 170 -11.22 -3.06 7.63
CA ALA A 170 -12.16 -3.81 6.82
C ALA A 170 -11.97 -5.33 6.98
N GLU A 171 -13.08 -6.07 6.98
CA GLU A 171 -13.08 -7.52 7.22
C GLU A 171 -12.27 -8.27 6.14
N ASP A 172 -12.36 -7.84 4.88
CA ASP A 172 -11.58 -8.41 3.77
C ASP A 172 -10.07 -8.28 3.98
N THR A 173 -9.61 -7.13 4.49
CA THR A 173 -8.20 -6.89 4.82
C THR A 173 -7.75 -7.82 5.95
N LEU A 174 -8.57 -8.03 6.98
CA LEU A 174 -8.26 -8.96 8.06
C LEU A 174 -8.16 -10.41 7.57
N HIS A 175 -9.05 -10.82 6.66
CA HIS A 175 -8.99 -12.14 6.02
C HIS A 175 -7.71 -12.33 5.20
N ALA A 176 -7.32 -11.32 4.42
CA ALA A 176 -6.08 -11.35 3.64
C ALA A 176 -4.83 -11.43 4.56
N ILE A 177 -4.81 -10.66 5.65
CA ILE A 177 -3.74 -10.73 6.66
C ILE A 177 -3.70 -12.12 7.30
N ALA A 178 -4.84 -12.71 7.66
CA ALA A 178 -4.91 -14.05 8.24
C ALA A 178 -4.37 -15.13 7.28
N PHE A 179 -4.62 -14.97 5.97
CA PHE A 179 -4.06 -15.86 4.95
C PHE A 179 -2.53 -15.77 4.89
N ILE A 180 -1.96 -14.55 4.92
CA ILE A 180 -0.51 -14.34 4.93
C ILE A 180 0.13 -14.93 6.20
N LEU A 181 -0.47 -14.70 7.37
CA LEU A 181 0.03 -15.27 8.63
C LEU A 181 -0.01 -16.81 8.62
N ARG A 182 -1.05 -17.40 8.02
CA ARG A 182 -1.14 -18.85 7.85
C ARG A 182 -0.03 -19.39 6.95
N ARG A 183 0.29 -18.69 5.85
CA ARG A 183 1.44 -19.02 4.98
C ARG A 183 2.74 -18.98 5.78
N ASN A 184 2.99 -17.90 6.52
CA ASN A 184 4.23 -17.72 7.29
C ASN A 184 4.38 -18.77 8.41
N ARG A 185 3.27 -19.19 9.05
CA ARG A 185 3.25 -20.30 10.02
C ARG A 185 3.66 -21.64 9.43
N GLN A 186 3.33 -21.89 8.17
CA GLN A 186 3.66 -23.14 7.49
C GLN A 186 5.13 -23.17 7.02
N THR A 187 5.70 -22.00 6.74
CA THR A 187 7.11 -21.86 6.35
C THR A 187 8.05 -21.68 7.55
N ALA A 188 7.50 -21.48 8.76
CA ALA A 188 8.30 -21.34 9.97
C ALA A 188 8.91 -22.70 10.36
N PRO A 189 10.23 -22.76 10.68
CA PRO A 189 10.83 -23.97 11.23
C PRO A 189 10.14 -24.36 12.55
N MET A 190 9.99 -25.69 12.76
CA MET A 190 9.24 -26.42 13.79
C MET A 190 9.58 -26.12 15.28
N GLY A 191 9.85 -24.87 15.65
CA GLY A 191 10.15 -24.43 17.02
C GLY A 191 9.35 -23.22 17.52
N ALA A 192 8.55 -22.56 16.67
CA ALA A 192 7.80 -21.35 17.04
C ALA A 192 6.37 -21.62 17.60
N SER A 193 5.93 -22.87 17.60
CA SER A 193 4.56 -23.28 17.99
C SER A 193 4.35 -23.45 19.50
N THR A 194 5.41 -23.40 20.31
CA THR A 194 5.39 -23.66 21.77
C THR A 194 4.82 -22.52 22.61
N PHE A 195 4.78 -21.28 22.10
CA PHE A 195 4.39 -20.12 22.92
C PHE A 195 2.86 -19.96 23.14
N ARG A 196 2.03 -20.73 22.41
CA ARG A 196 0.58 -20.75 22.64
C ARG A 196 0.22 -21.22 24.06
N GLN A 197 1.05 -22.06 24.68
CA GLN A 197 0.86 -22.56 26.03
C GLN A 197 1.15 -21.52 27.12
N GLU A 198 2.11 -20.60 26.91
CA GLU A 198 2.41 -19.55 27.90
C GLU A 198 1.33 -18.45 27.92
N ARG A 199 0.70 -18.17 26.78
CA ARG A 199 -0.42 -17.22 26.68
C ARG A 199 -1.67 -17.67 27.45
N GLN A 200 -1.80 -18.97 27.72
CA GLN A 200 -2.90 -19.54 28.50
C GLN A 200 -2.66 -19.47 30.02
N MET A 201 -1.41 -19.21 30.45
CA MET A 201 -1.06 -19.00 31.86
C MET A 201 -1.09 -17.51 32.28
N MET A 202 -0.91 -16.57 31.34
CA MET A 202 -0.95 -15.12 31.62
C MET A 202 -2.35 -14.49 31.55
N ALA A 203 -3.38 -15.26 31.21
CA ALA A 203 -4.78 -14.79 31.10
C ALA A 203 -5.64 -15.18 32.32
N GLN A 204 -5.08 -15.09 33.53
CA GLN A 204 -5.87 -15.02 34.75
C GLN A 204 -5.71 -13.62 35.36
N ASP A 205 -6.66 -12.74 35.07
CA ASP A 205 -6.87 -11.52 35.84
C ASP A 205 -8.38 -11.43 36.19
N PRO A 206 -8.76 -11.56 37.47
CA PRO A 206 -10.14 -11.47 37.93
C PRO A 206 -10.51 -9.99 38.08
N GLY A 207 -10.89 -9.33 36.99
CA GLY A 207 -11.19 -7.90 37.09
C GLY A 207 -11.47 -7.21 35.76
N SER A 208 -12.52 -7.61 35.06
CA SER A 208 -13.20 -6.72 34.11
C SER A 208 -14.67 -7.13 33.94
N PRO A 209 -15.60 -6.17 33.88
CA PRO A 209 -17.03 -6.46 33.80
C PRO A 209 -17.35 -7.05 32.43
N GLY A 210 -18.09 -8.17 32.44
CA GLY A 210 -18.50 -8.88 31.24
C GLY A 210 -19.45 -8.08 30.36
N PRO A 211 -19.56 -8.43 29.07
CA PRO A 211 -20.52 -7.81 28.17
C PRO A 211 -21.95 -8.21 28.58
N ILE A 212 -22.81 -7.21 28.54
CA ILE A 212 -24.23 -7.29 28.86
C ILE A 212 -24.92 -8.07 27.74
N SER A 213 -25.52 -9.22 28.08
CA SER A 213 -26.39 -9.99 27.18
C SER A 213 -27.72 -9.25 26.96
N PRO A 214 -28.28 -9.21 25.75
CA PRO A 214 -29.71 -9.02 25.58
C PRO A 214 -30.43 -10.38 25.49
N THR A 215 -31.51 -10.43 26.26
CA THR A 215 -32.46 -11.51 26.45
C THR A 215 -33.26 -11.88 25.19
N SER A 216 -33.65 -13.15 25.16
CA SER A 216 -34.64 -13.86 24.35
C SER A 216 -35.86 -13.07 23.82
N GLY A 217 -36.29 -13.41 22.60
CA GLY A 217 -37.68 -13.21 22.18
C GLY A 217 -37.96 -13.46 20.69
N HIS A 218 -38.57 -14.62 20.40
CA HIS A 218 -39.37 -14.97 19.21
C HIS A 218 -38.70 -15.42 17.89
N ALA A 219 -38.80 -16.74 17.65
CA ALA A 219 -38.98 -17.33 16.32
C ALA A 219 -40.41 -17.03 15.80
N PRO A 220 -40.67 -17.17 14.48
CA PRO A 220 -41.15 -18.48 14.03
C PRO A 220 -40.72 -18.94 12.61
N THR A 221 -40.60 -20.27 12.46
CA THR A 221 -41.04 -21.16 11.35
C THR A 221 -40.66 -20.86 9.88
N THR A 222 -39.68 -21.66 9.39
CA THR A 222 -39.60 -22.56 8.20
C THR A 222 -40.72 -22.54 7.09
N PRO A 223 -40.62 -23.22 5.91
CA PRO A 223 -39.67 -24.29 5.48
C PRO A 223 -39.31 -24.41 3.94
N VAL A 224 -38.46 -25.43 3.59
CA VAL A 224 -38.34 -26.20 2.30
C VAL A 224 -37.74 -25.45 1.05
N SER A 225 -36.82 -25.92 0.18
CA SER A 225 -36.27 -27.22 -0.26
C SER A 225 -34.97 -27.05 -1.10
N PRO A 226 -34.28 -28.14 -1.55
CA PRO A 226 -32.90 -28.15 -2.04
C PRO A 226 -32.74 -28.23 -3.57
N GLY A 227 -31.52 -28.02 -4.09
CA GLY A 227 -31.23 -28.20 -5.52
C GLY A 227 -29.74 -28.23 -5.90
N PHE A 228 -29.23 -29.45 -6.07
CA PHE A 228 -28.26 -29.94 -7.07
C PHE A 228 -26.88 -29.30 -7.27
N GLY A 229 -25.88 -30.19 -7.18
CA GLY A 229 -24.52 -29.95 -7.65
C GLY A 229 -24.37 -30.01 -9.17
N GLY A 230 -23.22 -29.52 -9.63
CA GLY A 230 -22.81 -29.56 -11.03
C GLY A 230 -21.32 -29.25 -11.14
N THR A 231 -20.57 -30.31 -11.43
CA THR A 231 -19.16 -30.36 -11.77
C THR A 231 -18.81 -29.54 -13.01
N THR A 232 -17.65 -28.87 -13.04
CA THR A 232 -16.96 -28.47 -14.27
C THR A 232 -15.50 -28.92 -14.20
N PRO A 233 -14.96 -29.53 -15.26
CA PRO A 233 -13.53 -29.50 -15.51
C PRO A 233 -13.21 -28.62 -16.74
N ALA A 234 -11.99 -28.12 -16.69
CA ALA A 234 -11.39 -27.13 -17.55
C ALA A 234 -10.89 -27.65 -18.91
N SER A 235 -10.56 -26.68 -19.78
CA SER A 235 -9.42 -26.60 -20.74
C SER A 235 -9.83 -26.37 -22.20
N PRO A 236 -8.92 -25.89 -23.08
CA PRO A 236 -7.84 -24.92 -22.88
C PRO A 236 -7.82 -23.81 -23.97
N GLY A 237 -6.92 -22.84 -23.81
CA GLY A 237 -6.77 -21.68 -24.69
C GLY A 237 -6.01 -21.91 -25.99
N PHE A 238 -6.04 -20.87 -26.83
CA PHE A 238 -5.14 -20.68 -27.97
C PHE A 238 -4.69 -19.20 -28.01
N GLY A 239 -3.39 -18.98 -27.89
CA GLY A 239 -2.70 -17.77 -28.35
C GLY A 239 -2.59 -17.80 -29.88
N SER A 240 -2.88 -16.70 -30.57
CA SER A 240 -1.93 -15.65 -31.00
C SER A 240 -0.89 -16.13 -32.02
N THR A 241 -0.98 -15.70 -33.28
CA THR A 241 -0.12 -14.64 -33.86
C THR A 241 -0.29 -14.48 -35.37
N THR A 242 -0.56 -13.22 -35.78
CA THR A 242 -0.01 -12.47 -36.93
C THR A 242 0.03 -13.08 -38.34
N ARG A 243 -0.47 -12.35 -39.36
CA ARG A 243 0.32 -11.30 -40.09
C ARG A 243 -0.47 -10.75 -41.29
N SER A 244 -0.67 -9.44 -41.28
CA SER A 244 -1.16 -8.59 -42.36
C SER A 244 -0.12 -8.43 -43.50
N VAL A 245 -0.58 -8.14 -44.72
CA VAL A 245 -0.17 -7.05 -45.66
C VAL A 245 -0.95 -7.31 -46.96
N ASN A 246 -2.04 -6.58 -47.23
CA ASN A 246 -2.19 -5.25 -47.85
C ASN A 246 -2.35 -5.31 -49.39
N MET A 247 -3.45 -4.68 -49.81
CA MET A 247 -3.89 -4.40 -51.16
C MET A 247 -3.10 -3.24 -51.78
N ASN A 248 -2.93 -3.24 -53.10
CA ASN A 248 -3.07 -2.00 -53.88
C ASN A 248 -3.44 -2.26 -55.35
N ILE A 249 -4.40 -1.47 -55.81
CA ILE A 249 -5.09 -1.31 -57.12
C ILE A 249 -4.16 -0.48 -58.07
N PRO A 250 -4.20 -0.50 -59.44
CA PRO A 250 -5.22 0.11 -60.37
C PRO A 250 -5.34 -0.60 -61.75
N SER A 251 -6.09 -0.21 -62.80
CA SER A 251 -7.22 0.68 -63.15
C SER A 251 -7.56 0.38 -64.65
N GLU A 252 -8.81 0.64 -65.05
CA GLU A 252 -9.30 1.17 -66.35
C GLU A 252 -9.18 0.47 -67.73
N ALA A 253 -10.35 0.51 -68.39
CA ALA A 253 -10.68 0.99 -69.74
C ALA A 253 -10.71 0.04 -70.97
N ALA A 254 -11.79 0.23 -71.74
CA ALA A 254 -12.29 -0.46 -72.95
C ALA A 254 -11.49 -0.08 -74.24
N PRO A 255 -11.84 -0.42 -75.52
CA PRO A 255 -13.18 -0.61 -76.12
C PRO A 255 -13.36 -1.71 -77.22
N SER A 256 -14.59 -1.77 -77.76
CA SER A 256 -15.23 -2.61 -78.82
C SER A 256 -14.68 -2.39 -80.26
N PRO A 257 -15.36 -2.73 -81.42
CA PRO A 257 -16.54 -3.58 -81.74
C PRO A 257 -16.42 -4.45 -83.04
N ALA A 258 -17.46 -5.21 -83.43
CA ALA A 258 -18.16 -5.15 -84.76
C ALA A 258 -18.93 -6.44 -85.15
N SER A 259 -20.19 -6.26 -85.56
CA SER A 259 -21.15 -7.20 -86.19
C SER A 259 -20.99 -7.17 -87.75
N PRO A 260 -21.87 -7.71 -88.68
CA PRO A 260 -23.35 -7.77 -88.61
C PRO A 260 -24.14 -8.81 -89.50
N LYS A 261 -25.49 -8.63 -89.55
CA LYS A 261 -26.52 -8.94 -90.60
C LYS A 261 -27.03 -10.39 -90.77
N GLU A 262 -28.29 -10.70 -91.12
CA GLU A 262 -29.59 -10.07 -91.51
C GLU A 262 -30.66 -11.20 -91.39
N GLY A 263 -31.94 -11.06 -91.00
CA GLY A 263 -33.08 -10.44 -91.70
C GLY A 263 -34.33 -11.38 -91.66
N PRO A 264 -35.59 -10.90 -91.80
CA PRO A 264 -36.81 -11.46 -91.16
C PRO A 264 -37.95 -11.88 -92.13
N ALA A 265 -39.10 -12.40 -91.63
CA ALA A 265 -40.48 -12.07 -92.08
C ALA A 265 -41.60 -12.90 -91.43
N THR A 266 -42.82 -12.35 -91.49
CA THR A 266 -44.09 -12.71 -90.82
C THR A 266 -45.18 -13.26 -91.77
N SER A 267 -46.18 -13.94 -91.19
CA SER A 267 -47.63 -13.91 -91.51
C SER A 267 -48.28 -14.84 -92.56
N SER A 268 -49.47 -15.34 -92.17
CA SER A 268 -50.73 -15.54 -92.91
C SER A 268 -51.16 -16.95 -93.43
N LEU A 269 -52.41 -17.29 -93.06
CA LEU A 269 -53.37 -18.34 -93.49
C LEU A 269 -53.77 -18.19 -94.99
N PRO A 270 -54.35 -19.20 -95.71
CA PRO A 270 -55.78 -19.56 -95.60
C PRO A 270 -56.19 -21.02 -95.97
N ALA A 271 -57.50 -21.22 -96.07
CA ALA A 271 -58.29 -22.46 -96.01
C ALA A 271 -58.63 -23.15 -97.35
N ALA A 272 -59.21 -24.35 -97.20
CA ALA A 272 -60.27 -25.02 -98.00
C ALA A 272 -59.89 -25.84 -99.25
N THR A 273 -60.24 -27.14 -99.28
CA THR A 273 -61.50 -27.70 -99.84
C THR A 273 -61.53 -29.24 -99.80
N PRO A 274 -62.71 -29.89 -99.89
CA PRO A 274 -62.93 -31.30 -99.50
C PRO A 274 -63.16 -32.25 -100.70
N SER A 275 -63.10 -33.57 -100.49
CA SER A 275 -63.76 -34.52 -101.41
C SER A 275 -64.18 -35.82 -100.72
N LYS A 276 -65.46 -36.17 -100.95
CA LYS A 276 -66.20 -37.36 -100.49
C LYS A 276 -65.85 -38.60 -101.31
N VAL A 277 -65.76 -39.78 -100.67
CA VAL A 277 -66.33 -41.07 -101.14
C VAL A 277 -66.60 -41.98 -99.92
N GLN A 278 -67.71 -42.72 -99.93
CA GLN A 278 -68.18 -43.68 -98.91
C GLN A 278 -68.72 -44.95 -99.66
N PRO A 279 -69.04 -46.10 -99.03
CA PRO A 279 -68.18 -47.24 -98.67
C PRO A 279 -68.56 -48.57 -99.43
N PRO A 280 -68.02 -49.75 -99.04
CA PRO A 280 -68.93 -50.74 -98.47
C PRO A 280 -68.37 -51.49 -97.24
N VAL A 281 -69.09 -51.30 -96.13
CA VAL A 281 -69.42 -52.16 -94.98
C VAL A 281 -68.86 -53.59 -94.96
N HIS A 282 -67.74 -53.79 -94.26
CA HIS A 282 -67.64 -54.75 -93.13
C HIS A 282 -66.33 -54.68 -92.29
N ASP A 283 -65.37 -53.82 -92.64
CA ASP A 283 -64.08 -53.69 -91.91
C ASP A 283 -63.94 -52.45 -91.00
N GLU A 284 -64.97 -51.61 -90.88
CA GLU A 284 -64.89 -50.34 -90.12
C GLU A 284 -64.78 -50.53 -88.59
N GLU A 285 -65.34 -51.60 -88.01
CA GLU A 285 -65.28 -51.79 -86.55
C GLU A 285 -63.88 -52.21 -86.08
N LEU A 286 -63.16 -52.99 -86.90
CA LEU A 286 -61.81 -53.46 -86.59
C LEU A 286 -60.76 -52.37 -86.86
N THR A 287 -60.91 -51.62 -87.95
CA THR A 287 -60.04 -50.46 -88.25
C THR A 287 -60.27 -49.29 -87.30
N LEU A 288 -61.51 -48.98 -86.90
CA LEU A 288 -61.76 -48.00 -85.84
C LEU A 288 -61.21 -48.46 -84.49
N LYS A 289 -61.31 -49.74 -84.13
CA LYS A 289 -60.70 -50.25 -82.88
C LYS A 289 -59.18 -50.26 -82.91
N LEU A 290 -58.55 -50.52 -84.06
CA LEU A 290 -57.09 -50.45 -84.21
C LEU A 290 -56.59 -49.00 -84.22
N LEU A 291 -57.26 -48.10 -84.94
CA LEU A 291 -56.91 -46.68 -85.02
C LEU A 291 -57.21 -45.97 -83.70
N GLN A 292 -58.28 -46.33 -82.99
CA GLN A 292 -58.57 -45.83 -81.64
C GLN A 292 -57.63 -46.45 -80.60
N ARG A 293 -57.11 -47.66 -80.81
CA ARG A 293 -56.09 -48.26 -79.94
C ARG A 293 -54.71 -47.64 -80.18
N GLU A 294 -54.30 -47.39 -81.43
CA GLU A 294 -53.06 -46.68 -81.78
C GLU A 294 -53.12 -45.21 -81.37
N GLN A 295 -54.25 -44.53 -81.56
CA GLN A 295 -54.44 -43.14 -81.14
C GLN A 295 -54.53 -43.01 -79.62
N ASN A 296 -55.11 -43.99 -78.92
CA ASN A 296 -55.05 -44.06 -77.46
C ASN A 296 -53.66 -44.47 -76.94
N HIS A 297 -52.88 -45.27 -77.68
CA HIS A 297 -51.49 -45.62 -77.31
C HIS A 297 -50.55 -44.43 -77.54
N SER A 298 -50.67 -43.73 -78.67
CA SER A 298 -49.94 -42.49 -78.97
C SER A 298 -50.31 -41.41 -77.96
N ASN A 299 -51.61 -41.17 -77.69
CA ASN A 299 -52.02 -40.22 -76.66
C ASN A 299 -51.54 -40.61 -75.25
N ALA A 300 -51.40 -41.91 -74.95
CA ALA A 300 -50.88 -42.37 -73.67
C ALA A 300 -49.35 -42.26 -73.56
N GLU A 301 -48.62 -42.50 -74.65
CA GLU A 301 -47.16 -42.33 -74.73
C GLU A 301 -46.78 -40.84 -74.78
N ASP A 302 -47.52 -40.04 -75.54
CA ASP A 302 -47.40 -38.57 -75.55
C ASP A 302 -47.75 -38.00 -74.18
N ALA A 303 -48.82 -38.46 -73.52
CA ALA A 303 -49.16 -38.03 -72.15
C ALA A 303 -48.09 -38.45 -71.12
N ARG A 304 -47.43 -39.61 -71.30
CA ARG A 304 -46.29 -40.01 -70.47
C ARG A 304 -45.07 -39.15 -70.74
N PHE A 305 -44.73 -38.90 -72.00
CA PHE A 305 -43.62 -38.04 -72.39
C PHE A 305 -43.82 -36.59 -71.92
N PHE A 306 -44.99 -36.00 -72.12
CA PHE A 306 -45.31 -34.68 -71.59
C PHE A 306 -45.38 -34.66 -70.06
N GLY A 307 -45.77 -35.77 -69.42
CA GLY A 307 -45.67 -35.95 -67.97
C GLY A 307 -44.23 -35.94 -67.46
N GLU A 308 -43.34 -36.72 -68.08
CA GLU A 308 -41.91 -36.76 -67.76
C GLU A 308 -41.22 -35.41 -68.03
N VAL A 309 -41.57 -34.73 -69.12
CA VAL A 309 -41.07 -33.39 -69.45
C VAL A 309 -41.57 -32.35 -68.45
N ALA A 310 -42.85 -32.42 -68.04
CA ALA A 310 -43.38 -31.53 -67.00
C ALA A 310 -42.69 -31.77 -65.65
N GLU A 311 -42.47 -33.02 -65.27
CA GLU A 311 -41.76 -33.39 -64.03
C GLU A 311 -40.29 -32.94 -64.07
N TYR A 312 -39.63 -33.03 -65.24
CA TYR A 312 -38.28 -32.50 -65.45
C TYR A 312 -38.23 -30.96 -65.42
N ILE A 313 -39.23 -30.28 -65.98
CA ILE A 313 -39.37 -28.82 -65.90
C ILE A 313 -39.58 -28.39 -64.45
N ASP A 314 -40.42 -29.09 -63.68
CA ASP A 314 -40.65 -28.80 -62.26
C ASP A 314 -39.38 -29.02 -61.43
N LEU A 315 -38.61 -30.08 -61.71
CA LEU A 315 -37.29 -30.31 -61.12
C LEU A 315 -36.30 -29.17 -61.44
N LEU A 316 -36.25 -28.71 -62.70
CA LEU A 316 -35.40 -27.58 -63.10
C LEU A 316 -35.83 -26.27 -62.44
N GLN A 317 -37.13 -26.00 -62.32
CA GLN A 317 -37.63 -24.83 -61.60
C GLN A 317 -37.26 -24.87 -60.12
N LEU A 318 -37.31 -26.05 -59.50
CA LEU A 318 -36.93 -26.25 -58.11
C LEU A 318 -35.42 -26.06 -57.89
N ASP A 319 -34.58 -26.51 -58.82
CA ASP A 319 -33.13 -26.27 -58.78
C ASP A 319 -32.75 -24.81 -59.06
N VAL A 320 -33.44 -24.13 -59.97
CA VAL A 320 -33.28 -22.68 -60.18
C VAL A 320 -33.68 -21.90 -58.92
N ALA A 321 -34.79 -22.27 -58.27
CA ALA A 321 -35.21 -21.66 -57.01
C ALA A 321 -34.19 -21.93 -55.88
N ARG A 322 -33.64 -23.14 -55.81
CA ARG A 322 -32.61 -23.53 -54.84
C ARG A 322 -31.31 -22.75 -55.06
N ASN A 323 -30.85 -22.63 -56.30
CA ASN A 323 -29.67 -21.83 -56.67
C ASN A 323 -29.87 -20.34 -56.38
N LYS A 324 -31.06 -19.80 -56.65
CA LYS A 324 -31.41 -18.42 -56.30
C LYS A 324 -31.33 -18.20 -54.78
N LYS A 325 -31.84 -19.15 -53.98
CA LYS A 325 -31.73 -19.11 -52.53
C LYS A 325 -30.27 -19.16 -52.05
N TYR A 326 -29.45 -20.06 -52.57
CA TYR A 326 -28.03 -20.12 -52.21
C TYR A 326 -27.28 -18.83 -52.57
N ARG A 327 -27.61 -18.22 -53.70
CA ARG A 327 -27.01 -16.95 -54.12
C ARG A 327 -27.40 -15.81 -53.16
N MET A 328 -28.66 -15.74 -52.77
CA MET A 328 -29.15 -14.75 -51.78
C MET A 328 -28.53 -14.98 -50.40
N ASP A 329 -28.45 -16.23 -49.93
CA ASP A 329 -27.82 -16.58 -48.65
C ASP A 329 -26.32 -16.27 -48.65
N ALA A 330 -25.63 -16.42 -49.80
CA ALA A 330 -24.23 -16.05 -49.95
C ALA A 330 -24.02 -14.53 -49.94
N GLU A 331 -24.83 -13.77 -50.68
CA GLU A 331 -24.81 -12.30 -50.68
C GLU A 331 -25.11 -11.74 -49.27
N GLU A 332 -26.05 -12.33 -48.54
CA GLU A 332 -26.36 -11.92 -47.16
C GLU A 332 -25.21 -12.23 -46.20
N ARG A 333 -24.56 -13.41 -46.32
CA ARG A 333 -23.37 -13.73 -45.53
C ARG A 333 -22.23 -12.75 -45.80
N GLU A 334 -22.01 -12.37 -47.06
CA GLU A 334 -20.99 -11.39 -47.42
C GLU A 334 -21.30 -10.00 -46.85
N ARG A 335 -22.57 -9.56 -46.91
CA ARG A 335 -23.01 -8.31 -46.28
C ARG A 335 -22.81 -8.31 -44.76
N VAL A 336 -23.14 -9.41 -44.08
CA VAL A 336 -22.95 -9.52 -42.62
C VAL A 336 -21.47 -9.50 -42.26
N VAL A 337 -20.62 -10.19 -43.01
CA VAL A 337 -19.16 -10.22 -42.78
C VAL A 337 -18.53 -8.84 -43.01
N THR A 338 -18.88 -8.16 -44.10
CA THR A 338 -18.35 -6.83 -44.43
C THR A 338 -18.82 -5.77 -43.44
N LYS A 339 -20.10 -5.80 -43.06
CA LYS A 339 -20.63 -4.93 -42.00
C LYS A 339 -19.94 -5.18 -40.66
N GLY A 340 -19.77 -6.44 -40.25
CA GLY A 340 -19.07 -6.78 -39.01
C GLY A 340 -17.57 -6.47 -39.03
N PHE A 341 -16.96 -6.34 -40.21
CA PHE A 341 -15.60 -5.82 -40.36
C PHE A 341 -15.55 -4.31 -40.16
N MET A 342 -16.42 -3.55 -40.86
CA MET A 342 -16.51 -2.09 -40.71
C MET A 342 -16.86 -1.67 -39.28
N GLU A 343 -17.81 -2.36 -38.63
CA GLU A 343 -18.18 -2.09 -37.23
C GLU A 343 -17.03 -2.36 -36.24
N ARG A 344 -16.11 -3.28 -36.56
CA ARG A 344 -14.91 -3.50 -35.75
C ARG A 344 -13.86 -2.42 -36.01
N GLU A 345 -13.61 -2.06 -37.26
CA GLU A 345 -12.69 -0.97 -37.59
C GLU A 345 -13.15 0.36 -37.01
N MET A 346 -14.44 0.68 -37.09
CA MET A 346 -14.98 1.92 -36.52
C MET A 346 -14.84 1.95 -34.99
N ARG A 347 -15.04 0.82 -34.31
CA ARG A 347 -14.79 0.71 -32.87
C ARG A 347 -13.32 0.90 -32.52
N TYR A 348 -12.41 0.26 -33.24
CA TYR A 348 -10.98 0.45 -33.01
C TYR A 348 -10.55 1.90 -33.26
N ALA A 349 -11.09 2.56 -34.29
CA ALA A 349 -10.79 3.96 -34.54
C ALA A 349 -11.30 4.89 -33.42
N GLN A 350 -12.49 4.60 -32.87
CA GLN A 350 -13.03 5.33 -31.72
C GLN A 350 -12.17 5.11 -30.46
N GLU A 351 -11.85 3.87 -30.14
CA GLU A 351 -11.00 3.52 -29.00
C GLU A 351 -9.61 4.17 -29.11
N MET A 352 -9.02 4.20 -30.31
CA MET A 352 -7.74 4.88 -30.53
C MET A 352 -7.83 6.40 -30.31
N CYS A 353 -8.90 7.04 -30.78
CA CYS A 353 -9.13 8.47 -30.56
C CYS A 353 -9.35 8.79 -29.07
N GLU A 354 -10.09 7.95 -28.35
CA GLU A 354 -10.28 8.07 -26.90
C GLU A 354 -8.95 7.94 -26.14
N LEU A 355 -8.13 6.95 -26.50
CA LEU A 355 -6.81 6.75 -25.91
C LEU A 355 -5.87 7.92 -26.19
N GLU A 356 -5.89 8.48 -27.40
CA GLU A 356 -5.10 9.67 -27.75
C GLU A 356 -5.51 10.89 -26.92
N ASN A 357 -6.82 11.10 -26.74
CA ASN A 357 -7.34 12.18 -25.89
C ASN A 357 -6.95 12.00 -24.41
N LEU A 358 -7.04 10.77 -23.89
CA LEU A 358 -6.60 10.46 -22.53
C LEU A 358 -5.10 10.67 -22.36
N LEU A 359 -4.29 10.27 -23.34
CA LEU A 359 -2.86 10.49 -23.35
C LEU A 359 -2.52 12.00 -23.37
N ALA A 360 -3.25 12.80 -24.15
CA ALA A 360 -3.08 14.24 -24.20
C ALA A 360 -3.41 14.89 -22.84
N LYS A 361 -4.49 14.46 -22.19
CA LYS A 361 -4.86 14.93 -20.85
C LYS A 361 -3.80 14.57 -19.80
N ALA A 362 -3.33 13.32 -19.80
CA ALA A 362 -2.29 12.87 -18.88
C ALA A 362 -0.96 13.63 -19.08
N LYS A 363 -0.62 14.00 -20.33
CA LYS A 363 0.54 14.85 -20.62
C LYS A 363 0.38 16.26 -20.06
N ALA A 364 -0.79 16.87 -20.22
CA ALA A 364 -1.08 18.19 -19.66
C ALA A 364 -1.00 18.20 -18.12
N GLU A 365 -1.60 17.19 -17.47
CA GLU A 365 -1.52 17.03 -16.01
C GLU A 365 -0.06 16.83 -15.54
N LYS A 366 0.74 16.05 -16.28
CA LYS A 366 2.17 15.90 -16.00
C LYS A 366 2.92 17.23 -16.09
N ASP A 367 2.66 18.04 -17.10
CA ASP A 367 3.35 19.32 -17.29
C ASP A 367 2.97 20.33 -16.20
N GLU A 368 1.72 20.32 -15.73
CA GLU A 368 1.26 21.10 -14.57
C GLU A 368 1.98 20.66 -13.29
N ILE A 369 2.05 19.35 -13.01
CA ILE A 369 2.77 18.82 -11.85
C ILE A 369 4.26 19.19 -11.91
N LEU A 370 4.88 19.16 -13.09
CA LEU A 370 6.27 19.57 -13.27
C LEU A 370 6.47 21.06 -12.98
N HIS A 371 5.52 21.91 -13.39
CA HIS A 371 5.54 23.33 -13.05
C HIS A 371 5.45 23.56 -11.55
N ASP A 372 4.52 22.89 -10.87
CA ASP A 372 4.34 22.97 -9.42
C ASP A 372 5.59 22.48 -8.67
N CYS A 373 6.18 21.38 -9.14
CA CYS A 373 7.43 20.85 -8.58
C CYS A 373 8.58 21.86 -8.72
N ALA A 374 8.70 22.54 -9.87
CA ALA A 374 9.70 23.57 -10.08
C ALA A 374 9.48 24.79 -9.15
N TYR A 375 8.23 25.20 -8.95
CA TYR A 375 7.87 26.27 -8.02
C TYR A 375 8.23 25.91 -6.58
N VAL A 376 7.83 24.72 -6.11
CA VAL A 376 8.15 24.24 -4.77
C VAL A 376 9.66 24.12 -4.57
N GLN A 377 10.40 23.65 -5.58
CA GLN A 377 11.86 23.57 -5.51
C GLN A 377 12.49 24.95 -5.35
N HIS A 378 12.02 25.95 -6.11
CA HIS A 378 12.47 27.34 -5.95
C HIS A 378 12.18 27.90 -4.55
N GLU A 379 11.00 27.62 -4.00
CA GLU A 379 10.63 28.07 -2.65
C GLU A 379 11.48 27.40 -1.56
N ILE A 380 11.77 26.10 -1.72
CA ILE A 380 12.71 25.38 -0.83
C ILE A 380 14.08 26.04 -0.86
N ASP A 381 14.60 26.39 -2.04
CA ASP A 381 15.92 26.99 -2.17
C ASP A 381 15.94 28.43 -1.60
N ARG A 382 14.84 29.19 -1.74
CA ARG A 382 14.69 30.50 -1.06
C ARG A 382 14.76 30.34 0.46
N VAL A 383 13.98 29.43 1.04
CA VAL A 383 13.96 29.18 2.49
C VAL A 383 15.32 28.67 2.99
N ARG A 384 16.01 27.83 2.20
CA ARG A 384 17.38 27.40 2.52
C ARG A 384 18.35 28.56 2.56
N ALA A 385 18.28 29.50 1.61
CA ALA A 385 19.12 30.69 1.59
C ALA A 385 18.85 31.62 2.79
N GLU A 386 17.57 31.86 3.12
CA GLU A 386 17.19 32.63 4.32
C GLU A 386 17.69 31.96 5.61
N LYS A 387 17.56 30.63 5.71
CA LYS A 387 18.07 29.87 6.85
C LYS A 387 19.59 29.92 6.95
N ALA A 388 20.31 29.87 5.83
CA ALA A 388 21.76 30.02 5.82
C ALA A 388 22.19 31.39 6.35
N LYS A 389 21.51 32.46 5.95
CA LYS A 389 21.77 33.82 6.44
C LYS A 389 21.52 33.96 7.94
N THR A 390 20.39 33.46 8.43
CA THR A 390 20.07 33.51 9.87
C THR A 390 21.06 32.70 10.73
N VAL A 391 21.57 31.58 10.21
CA VAL A 391 22.62 30.82 10.88
C VAL A 391 23.95 31.58 10.90
N ASP A 392 24.33 32.24 9.82
CA ASP A 392 25.54 33.07 9.76
C ASP A 392 25.46 34.25 10.74
N ASP A 393 24.32 34.96 10.77
CA ASP A 393 24.09 36.06 11.71
C ASP A 393 24.13 35.57 13.17
N ARG A 394 23.55 34.40 13.47
CA ARG A 394 23.65 33.77 14.80
C ARG A 394 25.08 33.42 15.17
N ASN A 395 25.86 32.86 14.24
CA ASN A 395 27.26 32.50 14.49
C ASN A 395 28.10 33.75 14.79
N LYS A 396 27.90 34.85 14.06
CA LYS A 396 28.56 36.14 14.36
C LYS A 396 28.18 36.68 15.74
N MET A 397 26.90 36.59 16.10
CA MET A 397 26.44 37.00 17.44
C MET A 397 27.05 36.13 18.55
N GLU A 398 27.14 34.82 18.35
CA GLU A 398 27.80 33.89 19.26
C GLU A 398 29.31 34.15 19.39
N GLU A 399 29.98 34.52 18.29
CA GLU A 399 31.40 34.89 18.30
C GLU A 399 31.65 36.16 19.11
N VAL A 400 30.84 37.21 18.92
CA VAL A 400 30.89 38.43 19.72
C VAL A 400 30.59 38.14 21.20
N ALA A 401 29.59 37.30 21.49
CA ALA A 401 29.27 36.89 22.86
C ALA A 401 30.42 36.10 23.51
N ARG A 402 31.11 35.24 22.76
CA ARG A 402 32.29 34.51 23.24
C ARG A 402 33.45 35.45 23.52
N ALA A 403 33.76 36.36 22.59
CA ALA A 403 34.85 37.33 22.76
C ALA A 403 34.62 38.26 23.96
N THR A 404 33.39 38.72 24.17
CA THR A 404 33.03 39.51 25.36
C THR A 404 33.15 38.70 26.64
N SER A 405 32.68 37.46 26.67
CA SER A 405 32.85 36.58 27.83
C SER A 405 34.32 36.34 28.19
N ASP A 406 35.17 36.12 27.18
CA ASP A 406 36.61 35.91 27.39
C ASP A 406 37.30 37.18 27.90
N ARG A 407 36.89 38.35 27.43
CA ARG A 407 37.34 39.64 27.97
C ARG A 407 36.95 39.81 29.44
N LEU A 408 35.69 39.59 29.78
CA LEU A 408 35.23 39.67 31.18
C LEU A 408 35.99 38.67 32.07
N ARG A 409 36.28 37.46 31.58
CA ARG A 409 37.08 36.47 32.31
C ARG A 409 38.52 36.94 32.52
N ALA A 410 39.12 37.65 31.56
CA ALA A 410 40.43 38.26 31.74
C ALA A 410 40.39 39.36 32.81
N ASP A 411 39.44 40.28 32.72
CA ASP A 411 39.27 41.36 33.68
C ASP A 411 39.06 40.82 35.12
N ILE A 412 38.29 39.74 35.27
CA ILE A 412 38.11 39.06 36.58
C ILE A 412 39.42 38.47 37.09
N ARG A 413 40.24 37.84 36.22
CA ARG A 413 41.55 37.31 36.64
C ARG A 413 42.46 38.42 37.11
N ASP A 414 42.52 39.53 36.39
CA ASP A 414 43.35 40.68 36.74
C ASP A 414 42.89 41.30 38.08
N ALA A 415 41.59 41.42 38.30
CA ALA A 415 41.02 41.87 39.56
C ALA A 415 41.37 40.93 40.73
N LEU A 416 41.35 39.61 40.50
CA LEU A 416 41.76 38.62 41.51
C LEU A 416 43.26 38.72 41.83
N THR A 417 44.12 38.95 40.84
CA THR A 417 45.55 39.17 41.09
C THR A 417 45.81 40.44 41.89
N MET A 418 45.13 41.55 41.54
CA MET A 418 45.23 42.80 42.31
C MET A 418 44.75 42.61 43.75
N LYS A 419 43.66 41.87 43.95
CA LYS A 419 43.15 41.55 45.29
C LYS A 419 44.19 40.79 46.12
N ALA A 420 44.85 39.78 45.54
CA ALA A 420 45.90 39.01 46.24
C ALA A 420 47.11 39.88 46.63
N ASP A 421 47.49 40.82 45.76
CA ASP A 421 48.55 41.80 46.05
C ASP A 421 48.16 42.72 47.22
N PHE A 422 46.93 43.24 47.21
CA PHE A 422 46.42 44.06 48.31
C PHE A 422 46.36 43.28 49.63
N GLU A 423 45.88 42.04 49.63
CA GLU A 423 45.88 41.17 50.82
C GLU A 423 47.29 40.97 51.37
N THR A 424 48.27 40.77 50.49
CA THR A 424 49.70 40.65 50.87
C THR A 424 50.22 41.95 51.48
N GLN A 425 49.87 43.12 50.93
CA GLN A 425 50.26 44.42 51.49
C GLN A 425 49.61 44.69 52.85
N ILE A 426 48.34 44.34 52.99
CA ILE A 426 47.62 44.45 54.28
C ILE A 426 48.31 43.58 55.32
N TYR A 427 48.65 42.34 54.98
CA TYR A 427 49.36 41.43 55.88
C TYR A 427 50.72 42.00 56.32
N LYS A 428 51.53 42.49 55.37
CA LYS A 428 52.83 43.13 55.68
C LYS A 428 52.67 44.35 56.60
N THR A 429 51.65 45.19 56.34
CA THR A 429 51.41 46.40 57.14
C THR A 429 50.96 46.04 58.55
N LYS A 430 50.04 45.07 58.70
CA LYS A 430 49.63 44.55 60.01
C LYS A 430 50.81 43.98 60.80
N ARG A 431 51.71 43.24 60.14
CA ARG A 431 52.92 42.71 60.80
C ARG A 431 53.84 43.83 61.30
N ARG A 432 54.10 44.86 60.49
CA ARG A 432 54.89 46.03 60.93
C ARG A 432 54.24 46.75 62.11
N GLN A 433 52.92 46.90 62.08
CA GLN A 433 52.18 47.51 63.19
C GLN A 433 52.32 46.68 64.47
N GLN A 434 52.21 45.35 64.38
CA GLN A 434 52.42 44.47 65.53
C GLN A 434 53.84 44.58 66.09
N GLU A 435 54.86 44.60 65.24
CA GLU A 435 56.26 44.79 65.66
C GLU A 435 56.46 46.14 66.37
N GLN A 436 55.84 47.22 65.88
CA GLN A 436 55.84 48.52 66.54
C GLN A 436 55.10 48.52 67.88
N GLU A 437 53.97 47.82 67.99
CA GLU A 437 53.20 47.69 69.24
C GLU A 437 54.01 46.92 70.30
N GLU A 438 54.70 45.85 69.90
CA GLU A 438 55.61 45.10 70.77
C GLU A 438 56.80 45.96 71.24
N GLU A 439 57.41 46.75 70.35
CA GLU A 439 58.48 47.68 70.71
C GLU A 439 58.00 48.78 71.66
N ASN A 440 56.85 49.40 71.37
CA ASN A 440 56.21 50.39 72.25
C ASN A 440 55.89 49.80 73.62
N ALA A 441 55.43 48.55 73.69
CA ALA A 441 55.21 47.85 74.95
C ALA A 441 56.52 47.66 75.73
N ARG A 442 57.61 47.24 75.08
CA ARG A 442 58.95 47.12 75.69
C ARG A 442 59.42 48.47 76.24
N LEU A 443 59.32 49.54 75.46
CA LEU A 443 59.71 50.89 75.88
C LEU A 443 58.90 51.37 77.09
N ARG A 444 57.58 51.11 77.14
CA ARG A 444 56.76 51.41 78.32
C ARG A 444 57.23 50.67 79.57
N THR A 445 57.60 49.40 79.44
CA THR A 445 58.18 48.62 80.56
C THR A 445 59.52 49.21 81.02
N TYR A 446 60.41 49.58 80.10
CA TYR A 446 61.68 50.24 80.43
C TYR A 446 61.48 51.57 81.14
N LEU A 447 60.58 52.43 80.62
CA LEU A 447 60.26 53.71 81.27
C LEU A 447 59.67 53.51 82.67
N SER A 448 58.81 52.51 82.85
CA SER A 448 58.29 52.16 84.19
C SER A 448 59.42 51.81 85.15
N LYS A 449 60.37 50.97 84.71
CA LYS A 449 61.53 50.58 85.51
C LYS A 449 62.44 51.77 85.86
N CYS A 450 62.76 52.62 84.88
CA CYS A 450 63.54 53.83 85.12
C CYS A 450 62.83 54.78 86.09
N LYS A 451 61.51 54.90 86.00
CA LYS A 451 60.71 55.70 86.93
C LYS A 451 60.78 55.13 88.35
N GLU A 452 60.65 53.82 88.51
CA GLU A 452 60.81 53.16 89.81
C GLU A 452 62.22 53.33 90.40
N ASP A 453 63.26 53.24 89.57
CA ASP A 453 64.65 53.47 89.98
C ASP A 453 64.87 54.93 90.40
N LEU A 454 64.30 55.90 89.68
CA LEU A 454 64.34 57.32 90.04
C LEU A 454 63.59 57.60 91.35
N ASP A 455 62.38 57.05 91.51
CA ASP A 455 61.59 57.15 92.74
C ASP A 455 62.29 56.46 93.93
N ARG A 456 63.15 55.48 93.68
CA ARG A 456 64.03 54.87 94.70
C ARG A 456 65.22 55.77 95.04
N ALA A 457 65.80 56.48 94.08
CA ALA A 457 66.93 57.40 94.32
C ALA A 457 66.50 58.72 95.00
N LEU A 458 65.25 59.14 94.80
CA LEU A 458 64.67 60.34 95.44
C LEU A 458 64.20 60.12 96.88
N ARG A 459 63.98 58.87 97.29
CA ARG A 459 63.65 58.46 98.67
C ARG A 459 64.93 58.20 99.46
#